data_AF-A0A133SH79-F1
#
_entry.id   AF-A0A133SH79-F1
#
_cell.length_a   1.000
_cell.length_b   1.000
_cell.length_c   1.000
_cell.angle_alpha   90.00
_cell.angle_beta   90.00
_cell.angle_gamma   90.00
#
_symmetry.space_group_name_H-M   'P 1'
#
loop_
_entity.id
_entity.type
_entity.pdbx_description
1 polymer ?
#
loop_
_entity_poly.entity_id
_entity_poly.type
_entity_poly.pdbx_seq_one_letter_code
_entity_poly.pdbx_strand_id
1 'polypeptide(L)'
;MVSEIVRVGRSQEFIDLAKAHGAKGIQFYGVCCSCLAAMYRYEGVIPLSNAVGAELVLGTGALDLWVADVQDVFPSIMDVARCFKTTVVTTSDSARLPGAEHYAYDHHHSNIEDTEKLARKIVTRAIESFEARRDVPVFIPSYEVTADVGFNAENIAEEFNGFGPLADALKSGQIKGIVNIVGCNNPRVVYERAVVDVADELLKNNILLFTNGCASFPLLKLGFCSKEGAAKAGDSLQKFLGGKLPPVWHMGECVDNTRASVVLGGIAQAAGHDIKDMPYGFASPEWSNEKGLDASLAFRLFGIDSYHCVEPPVQGSTNVENFLKHDTKETLGSVMTVNVDPKALAKQIVADIEEKRRKLGWD
;
A
#
# COMPACT_ATOMS: atom_id res chain seq x y z
N MET A 1 5.55 -8.08 -18.07
CA MET A 1 5.16 -9.42 -17.58
C MET A 1 3.75 -9.47 -16.97
N VAL A 2 3.49 -8.88 -15.78
CA VAL A 2 2.17 -9.01 -15.09
C VAL A 2 0.99 -8.62 -15.98
N SER A 3 1.07 -7.50 -16.69
CA SER A 3 0.04 -7.07 -17.66
C SER A 3 -0.29 -8.13 -18.71
N GLU A 4 0.74 -8.80 -19.22
CA GLU A 4 0.61 -9.83 -20.25
C GLU A 4 0.04 -11.13 -19.69
N ILE A 5 0.39 -11.51 -18.46
CA ILE A 5 -0.23 -12.66 -17.77
C ILE A 5 -1.74 -12.43 -17.62
N VAL A 6 -2.14 -11.24 -17.19
CA VAL A 6 -3.56 -10.88 -17.03
C VAL A 6 -4.28 -10.85 -18.38
N ARG A 7 -3.67 -10.25 -19.41
CA ARG A 7 -4.25 -10.21 -20.77
C ARG A 7 -4.44 -11.61 -21.34
N VAL A 8 -3.42 -12.45 -21.24
CA VAL A 8 -3.44 -13.82 -21.78
C VAL A 8 -4.47 -14.69 -21.06
N GLY A 9 -4.50 -14.69 -19.73
CA GLY A 9 -5.49 -15.51 -19.00
C GLY A 9 -6.93 -15.04 -19.13
N ARG A 10 -7.16 -13.86 -19.72
CA ARG A 10 -8.50 -13.38 -20.09
C ARG A 10 -8.90 -13.69 -21.52
N SER A 11 -8.00 -14.22 -22.33
CA SER A 11 -8.35 -14.59 -23.69
C SER A 11 -9.37 -15.74 -23.66
N GLN A 12 -10.26 -15.75 -24.66
CA GLN A 12 -11.26 -16.81 -24.78
C GLN A 12 -10.60 -18.20 -24.86
N GLU A 13 -9.46 -18.29 -25.54
CA GLU A 13 -8.61 -19.48 -25.63
C GLU A 13 -8.27 -20.06 -24.25
N PHE A 14 -7.76 -19.24 -23.31
CA PHE A 14 -7.36 -19.72 -21.98
C PHE A 14 -8.55 -19.94 -21.04
N ILE A 15 -9.63 -19.16 -21.21
CA ILE A 15 -10.87 -19.41 -20.47
C ILE A 15 -11.46 -20.77 -20.85
N ASP A 16 -11.47 -21.11 -22.15
CA ASP A 16 -11.99 -22.39 -22.62
C ASP A 16 -11.08 -23.55 -22.23
N LEU A 17 -9.76 -23.35 -22.24
CA LEU A 17 -8.79 -24.32 -21.71
C LEU A 17 -9.05 -24.58 -20.22
N ALA A 18 -9.19 -23.54 -19.39
CA ALA A 18 -9.46 -23.71 -17.97
C ALA A 18 -10.77 -24.48 -17.71
N LYS A 19 -11.81 -24.21 -18.50
CA LYS A 19 -13.09 -24.94 -18.44
C LYS A 19 -12.96 -26.40 -18.85
N ALA A 20 -12.16 -26.72 -19.86
CA ALA A 20 -11.87 -28.09 -20.27
C ALA A 20 -11.20 -28.91 -19.14
N HIS A 21 -10.43 -28.24 -18.27
CA HIS A 21 -9.81 -28.83 -17.06
C HIS A 21 -10.71 -28.73 -15.81
N GLY A 22 -11.98 -28.33 -15.96
CA GLY A 22 -12.98 -28.35 -14.89
C GLY A 22 -13.07 -27.09 -14.02
N ALA A 23 -12.35 -26.01 -14.37
CA ALA A 23 -12.53 -24.71 -13.73
C ALA A 23 -13.75 -23.95 -14.30
N LYS A 24 -14.22 -22.92 -13.59
CA LYS A 24 -15.26 -22.00 -14.13
C LYS A 24 -14.66 -20.93 -15.05
N GLY A 25 -13.38 -20.64 -14.87
CA GLY A 25 -12.61 -19.59 -15.53
C GLY A 25 -11.31 -19.34 -14.77
N ILE A 26 -10.67 -18.20 -15.06
CA ILE A 26 -9.41 -17.79 -14.44
C ILE A 26 -9.66 -16.48 -13.70
N GLN A 27 -9.21 -16.41 -12.44
CA GLN A 27 -9.30 -15.21 -11.62
C GLN A 27 -7.91 -14.78 -11.17
N PHE A 28 -7.65 -13.47 -11.24
CA PHE A 28 -6.39 -12.88 -10.81
C PHE A 28 -6.58 -12.22 -9.46
N TYR A 29 -5.66 -12.55 -8.57
CA TYR A 29 -5.51 -11.96 -7.26
C TYR A 29 -4.08 -11.49 -7.10
N GLY A 30 -3.84 -10.60 -6.15
CA GLY A 30 -2.47 -10.21 -5.85
C GLY A 30 -2.20 -9.95 -4.39
N VAL A 31 -0.90 -9.94 -4.11
CA VAL A 31 -0.29 -9.69 -2.83
C VAL A 31 0.67 -8.51 -2.97
N CYS A 32 0.76 -7.67 -1.93
CA CYS A 32 1.73 -6.56 -1.87
C CYS A 32 1.59 -5.54 -3.03
N CYS A 33 2.69 -4.89 -3.41
CA CYS A 33 2.71 -3.71 -4.28
C CYS A 33 2.37 -4.01 -5.75
N SER A 34 2.87 -5.11 -6.33
CA SER A 34 2.51 -5.51 -7.70
C SER A 34 1.01 -5.76 -7.89
N CYS A 35 0.31 -6.20 -6.84
CA CYS A 35 -1.14 -6.28 -6.83
C CYS A 35 -1.81 -4.91 -6.92
N LEU A 36 -1.39 -3.97 -6.08
CA LEU A 36 -2.00 -2.65 -6.04
C LEU A 36 -1.82 -1.95 -7.39
N ALA A 37 -0.63 -2.04 -7.98
CA ALA A 37 -0.37 -1.58 -9.34
C ALA A 37 -1.31 -2.22 -10.37
N ALA A 38 -1.43 -3.54 -10.32
CA ALA A 38 -2.27 -4.28 -11.25
C ALA A 38 -3.75 -3.96 -11.07
N MET A 39 -4.23 -3.79 -9.84
CA MET A 39 -5.63 -3.52 -9.50
C MET A 39 -6.17 -2.25 -10.16
N TYR A 40 -5.43 -1.14 -10.12
CA TYR A 40 -5.90 0.12 -10.70
C TYR A 40 -5.44 0.33 -12.15
N ARG A 41 -4.47 -0.43 -12.66
CA ARG A 41 -4.02 -0.37 -14.08
C ARG A 41 -4.73 -1.38 -14.97
N TYR A 42 -5.15 -2.50 -14.41
CA TYR A 42 -5.80 -3.60 -15.11
C TYR A 42 -7.07 -3.94 -14.35
N GLU A 43 -8.23 -3.86 -15.01
CA GLU A 43 -9.50 -4.24 -14.37
C GLU A 43 -9.38 -5.65 -13.78
N GLY A 44 -10.12 -5.99 -12.72
CA GLY A 44 -10.31 -7.38 -12.26
C GLY A 44 -9.11 -8.12 -11.65
N VAL A 45 -8.10 -7.42 -11.12
CA VAL A 45 -7.10 -7.99 -10.19
C VAL A 45 -7.48 -7.61 -8.77
N ILE A 46 -7.77 -8.60 -7.93
CA ILE A 46 -8.32 -8.37 -6.58
C ILE A 46 -7.21 -8.44 -5.52
N PRO A 47 -7.05 -7.41 -4.66
CA PRO A 47 -6.08 -7.43 -3.58
C PRO A 47 -6.50 -8.39 -2.46
N LEU A 48 -5.58 -9.27 -2.04
CA LEU A 48 -5.81 -10.23 -0.97
C LEU A 48 -5.09 -9.87 0.34
N SER A 49 -3.79 -9.55 0.26
CA SER A 49 -2.97 -9.32 1.46
C SER A 49 -1.72 -8.51 1.16
N ASN A 50 -1.18 -7.86 2.20
CA ASN A 50 0.21 -7.42 2.22
C ASN A 50 1.18 -8.63 2.23
N ALA A 51 2.48 -8.34 2.09
CA ALA A 51 3.55 -9.34 2.01
C ALA A 51 3.61 -10.28 3.24
N VAL A 52 3.42 -9.76 4.45
CA VAL A 52 3.52 -10.57 5.68
C VAL A 52 2.34 -11.54 5.83
N GLY A 53 1.14 -11.15 5.39
CA GLY A 53 -0.03 -12.04 5.42
C GLY A 53 -0.08 -13.05 4.26
N ALA A 54 0.90 -13.06 3.36
CA ALA A 54 0.82 -13.85 2.15
C ALA A 54 0.85 -15.38 2.39
N GLU A 55 1.50 -15.83 3.46
CA GLU A 55 1.45 -17.22 3.90
C GLU A 55 0.04 -17.65 4.32
N LEU A 56 -0.75 -16.73 4.89
CA LEU A 56 -2.15 -16.98 5.23
C LEU A 56 -3.01 -17.15 3.97
N VAL A 57 -2.69 -16.40 2.90
CA VAL A 57 -3.37 -16.52 1.61
C VAL A 57 -3.07 -17.88 0.97
N LEU A 58 -1.81 -18.33 0.96
CA LEU A 58 -1.46 -19.69 0.54
C LEU A 58 -2.18 -20.75 1.39
N GLY A 59 -2.28 -20.50 2.70
CA GLY A 59 -2.95 -21.35 3.68
C GLY A 59 -4.44 -21.62 3.41
N THR A 60 -5.08 -20.82 2.55
CA THR A 60 -6.47 -21.09 2.10
C THR A 60 -6.59 -22.34 1.23
N GLY A 61 -5.48 -22.81 0.66
CA GLY A 61 -5.46 -23.88 -0.35
C GLY A 61 -5.98 -23.44 -1.72
N ALA A 62 -6.45 -22.20 -1.89
CA ALA A 62 -7.13 -21.77 -3.11
C ALA A 62 -6.22 -21.25 -4.24
N LEU A 63 -4.91 -21.05 -3.97
CA LEU A 63 -3.99 -20.49 -4.96
C LEU A 63 -3.31 -21.56 -5.81
N ASP A 64 -3.65 -21.64 -7.09
CA ASP A 64 -3.11 -22.65 -7.99
C ASP A 64 -1.66 -22.38 -8.38
N LEU A 65 -1.35 -21.11 -8.65
CA LEU A 65 -0.01 -20.67 -9.00
C LEU A 65 0.23 -19.25 -8.45
N TRP A 66 1.39 -19.05 -7.82
CA TRP A 66 1.91 -17.75 -7.42
C TRP A 66 2.96 -17.31 -8.43
N VAL A 67 2.79 -16.12 -9.01
CA VAL A 67 3.82 -15.44 -9.82
C VAL A 67 4.58 -14.43 -8.96
N ALA A 68 5.85 -14.69 -8.70
CA ALA A 68 6.74 -13.87 -7.90
C ALA A 68 7.71 -13.11 -8.82
N ASP A 69 7.73 -11.80 -8.69
CA ASP A 69 8.70 -10.93 -9.36
C ASP A 69 9.86 -10.61 -8.41
N VAL A 70 9.91 -9.45 -7.77
CA VAL A 70 11.02 -8.98 -6.94
C VAL A 70 10.49 -8.27 -5.69
N GLN A 71 11.30 -8.30 -4.63
CA GLN A 71 11.09 -7.56 -3.37
C GLN A 71 9.84 -7.96 -2.57
N ASP A 72 9.97 -8.04 -1.24
CA ASP A 72 8.89 -8.42 -0.33
C ASP A 72 8.21 -9.77 -0.66
N VAL A 73 8.94 -10.67 -1.32
CA VAL A 73 8.59 -12.10 -1.46
C VAL A 73 9.48 -12.89 -0.51
N PHE A 74 8.93 -13.27 0.65
CA PHE A 74 9.70 -13.97 1.67
C PHE A 74 9.98 -15.42 1.27
N PRO A 75 11.23 -15.93 1.34
CA PRO A 75 11.54 -17.29 0.87
C PRO A 75 10.75 -18.41 1.55
N SER A 76 10.26 -18.20 2.78
CA SER A 76 9.42 -19.14 3.53
C SER A 76 8.11 -19.49 2.81
N ILE A 77 7.64 -18.64 1.88
CA ILE A 77 6.48 -18.96 1.04
C ILE A 77 6.65 -20.26 0.27
N MET A 78 7.89 -20.67 -0.04
CA MET A 78 8.16 -21.94 -0.70
C MET A 78 7.80 -23.15 0.16
N ASP A 79 7.94 -23.04 1.49
CA ASP A 79 7.60 -24.13 2.41
C ASP A 79 6.09 -24.27 2.52
N VAL A 80 5.38 -23.15 2.66
CA VAL A 80 3.92 -23.11 2.70
C VAL A 80 3.31 -23.57 1.37
N ALA A 81 3.84 -23.10 0.24
CA ALA A 81 3.37 -23.49 -1.08
C ALA A 81 3.46 -25.00 -1.31
N ARG A 82 4.52 -25.67 -0.83
CA ARG A 82 4.64 -27.14 -0.90
C ARG A 82 3.55 -27.86 -0.12
N CYS A 83 3.18 -27.37 1.07
CA CYS A 83 2.10 -27.96 1.87
C CYS A 83 0.75 -27.95 1.16
N PHE A 84 0.49 -26.93 0.34
CA PHE A 84 -0.77 -26.76 -0.41
C PHE A 84 -0.63 -27.09 -1.90
N LYS A 85 0.50 -27.67 -2.34
CA LYS A 85 0.80 -27.94 -3.76
C LYS A 85 0.58 -26.72 -4.67
N THR A 86 0.81 -25.50 -4.18
CA THR A 86 0.77 -24.29 -5.00
C THR A 86 2.07 -24.19 -5.77
N THR A 87 1.98 -24.04 -7.09
CA THR A 87 3.17 -23.81 -7.92
C THR A 87 3.66 -22.38 -7.69
N VAL A 88 4.97 -22.19 -7.52
CA VAL A 88 5.57 -20.85 -7.46
C VAL A 88 6.43 -20.66 -8.69
N VAL A 89 6.18 -19.57 -9.42
CA VAL A 89 6.96 -19.16 -10.59
C VAL A 89 7.68 -17.86 -10.28
N THR A 90 8.98 -17.83 -10.48
CA THR A 90 9.78 -16.59 -10.44
C THR A 90 9.96 -16.03 -11.85
N THR A 91 9.79 -14.72 -12.01
CA THR A 91 9.84 -14.05 -13.32
C THR A 91 11.00 -13.06 -13.49
N SER A 92 11.90 -12.97 -12.51
CA SER A 92 13.08 -12.10 -12.57
C SER A 92 14.32 -12.85 -12.11
N ASP A 93 15.43 -12.67 -12.84
CA ASP A 93 16.75 -13.20 -12.46
C ASP A 93 17.24 -12.66 -11.11
N SER A 94 16.77 -11.49 -10.71
CA SER A 94 17.10 -10.85 -9.42
C SER A 94 16.39 -11.48 -8.22
N ALA A 95 15.47 -12.43 -8.45
CA ALA A 95 14.63 -13.02 -7.41
C ALA A 95 14.37 -14.49 -7.69
N ARG A 96 15.40 -15.30 -7.46
CA ARG A 96 15.32 -16.76 -7.54
C ARG A 96 14.98 -17.35 -6.18
N LEU A 97 13.95 -18.18 -6.14
CA LEU A 97 13.55 -18.93 -4.95
C LEU A 97 13.87 -20.40 -5.16
N PRO A 98 14.64 -21.05 -4.26
CA PRO A 98 14.90 -22.48 -4.36
C PRO A 98 13.61 -23.30 -4.42
N GLY A 99 13.50 -24.16 -5.43
CA GLY A 99 12.32 -25.01 -5.67
C GLY A 99 11.20 -24.33 -6.46
N ALA A 100 11.29 -23.03 -6.76
CA ALA A 100 10.36 -22.38 -7.69
C ALA A 100 10.70 -22.73 -9.14
N GLU A 101 9.68 -22.77 -9.97
CA GLU A 101 9.86 -22.76 -11.43
C GLU A 101 10.33 -21.35 -11.85
N HIS A 102 11.12 -21.26 -12.92
CA HIS A 102 11.72 -19.98 -13.33
C HIS A 102 11.38 -19.67 -14.79
N TYR A 103 10.42 -18.77 -14.99
CA TYR A 103 9.90 -18.34 -16.29
C TYR A 103 10.10 -16.82 -16.41
N ALA A 104 11.36 -16.41 -16.62
CA ALA A 104 11.77 -15.03 -16.45
C ALA A 104 12.32 -14.40 -17.73
N TYR A 105 12.37 -13.07 -17.70
CA TYR A 105 13.33 -12.35 -18.53
C TYR A 105 14.74 -12.68 -18.06
N ASP A 106 15.67 -12.77 -19.00
CA ASP A 106 17.08 -12.82 -18.65
C ASP A 106 17.53 -11.48 -18.06
N HIS A 107 18.66 -11.51 -17.35
CA HIS A 107 19.25 -10.35 -16.69
C HIS A 107 19.45 -9.12 -17.60
N HIS A 108 19.67 -9.33 -18.91
CA HIS A 108 19.86 -8.27 -19.90
C HIS A 108 18.56 -7.89 -20.63
N HIS A 109 17.45 -8.52 -20.28
CA HIS A 109 16.17 -8.44 -20.98
C HIS A 109 16.29 -8.70 -22.49
N SER A 110 17.23 -9.56 -22.90
CA SER A 110 17.45 -9.87 -24.33
C SER A 110 16.31 -10.67 -24.96
N ASN A 111 15.46 -11.28 -24.12
CA ASN A 111 14.29 -12.04 -24.49
C ASN A 111 12.96 -11.30 -24.20
N ILE A 112 12.95 -9.97 -24.21
CA ILE A 112 11.72 -9.21 -23.90
C ILE A 112 10.60 -9.47 -24.92
N GLU A 113 10.94 -9.80 -26.17
CA GLU A 113 10.02 -10.21 -27.23
C GLU A 113 9.30 -11.53 -26.92
N ASP A 114 9.88 -12.36 -26.05
CA ASP A 114 9.27 -13.60 -25.57
C ASP A 114 8.20 -13.35 -24.46
N THR A 115 7.84 -12.10 -24.16
CA THR A 115 6.89 -11.78 -23.08
C THR A 115 5.56 -12.55 -23.22
N GLU A 116 4.92 -12.54 -24.40
CA GLU A 116 3.64 -13.23 -24.58
C GLU A 116 3.82 -14.75 -24.41
N LYS A 117 4.90 -15.31 -24.96
CA LYS A 117 5.22 -16.74 -24.83
C LYS A 117 5.42 -17.15 -23.37
N LEU A 118 6.12 -16.33 -22.59
CA LEU A 118 6.31 -16.54 -21.14
C LEU A 118 4.97 -16.43 -20.39
N ALA A 119 4.15 -15.42 -20.69
CA ALA A 119 2.83 -15.27 -20.09
C ALA A 119 1.91 -16.47 -20.37
N ARG A 120 1.85 -16.93 -21.64
CA ARG A 120 1.13 -18.13 -22.05
C ARG A 120 1.60 -19.36 -21.28
N LYS A 121 2.91 -19.56 -21.16
CA LYS A 121 3.50 -20.65 -20.38
C LYS A 121 3.06 -20.61 -18.91
N ILE A 122 3.06 -19.43 -18.29
CA ILE A 122 2.64 -19.24 -16.89
C ILE A 122 1.16 -19.58 -16.72
N VAL A 123 0.28 -19.09 -17.59
CA VAL A 123 -1.17 -19.33 -17.49
C VAL A 123 -1.48 -20.81 -17.75
N THR A 124 -0.86 -21.45 -18.75
CA THR A 124 -0.99 -22.90 -18.96
C THR A 124 -0.58 -23.67 -17.69
N ARG A 125 0.57 -23.32 -17.11
CA ARG A 125 1.06 -23.97 -15.89
C ARG A 125 0.12 -23.79 -14.70
N ALA A 126 -0.58 -22.65 -14.60
CA ALA A 126 -1.58 -22.41 -13.57
C ALA A 126 -2.78 -23.35 -13.71
N ILE A 127 -3.26 -23.58 -14.93
CA ILE A 127 -4.36 -24.52 -15.23
C ILE A 127 -3.96 -25.96 -14.90
N GLU A 128 -2.75 -26.37 -15.30
CA GLU A 128 -2.21 -27.69 -14.94
C GLU A 128 -2.07 -27.85 -13.41
N SER A 129 -1.67 -26.79 -12.72
CA SER A 129 -1.55 -26.79 -11.25
C SER A 129 -2.91 -26.95 -10.59
N PHE A 130 -3.95 -26.26 -11.08
CA PHE A 130 -5.33 -26.41 -10.62
C PHE A 130 -5.83 -27.86 -10.73
N GLU A 131 -5.57 -28.53 -11.86
CA GLU A 131 -5.95 -29.93 -12.04
C GLU A 131 -5.15 -30.88 -11.12
N ALA A 132 -3.86 -30.61 -10.93
CA ALA A 132 -2.99 -31.45 -10.10
C ALA A 132 -3.25 -31.36 -8.59
N ARG A 133 -3.94 -30.30 -8.13
CA ARG A 133 -4.18 -30.03 -6.71
C ARG A 133 -5.63 -30.14 -6.28
N ARG A 134 -6.45 -30.86 -7.03
CA ARG A 134 -7.88 -31.09 -6.73
C ARG A 134 -8.12 -31.79 -5.38
N ASP A 135 -7.10 -32.45 -4.83
CA ASP A 135 -7.15 -33.11 -3.53
C ASP A 135 -6.78 -32.19 -2.36
N VAL A 136 -6.35 -30.95 -2.61
CA VAL A 136 -6.02 -29.98 -1.57
C VAL A 136 -7.30 -29.37 -0.98
N PRO A 137 -7.51 -29.43 0.34
CA PRO A 137 -8.64 -28.79 0.99
C PRO A 137 -8.61 -27.27 0.78
N VAL A 138 -9.78 -26.69 0.46
CA VAL A 138 -9.93 -25.25 0.27
C VAL A 138 -10.78 -24.65 1.39
N PHE A 139 -10.28 -23.60 2.02
CA PHE A 139 -11.00 -22.78 2.97
C PHE A 139 -10.77 -21.29 2.68
N ILE A 140 -11.78 -20.62 2.15
CA ILE A 140 -11.77 -19.18 1.88
C ILE A 140 -12.68 -18.51 2.91
N PRO A 141 -12.16 -17.61 3.77
CA PRO A 141 -12.98 -16.85 4.70
C PRO A 141 -14.07 -16.05 3.98
N SER A 142 -15.29 -16.08 4.50
CA SER A 142 -16.44 -15.35 3.95
C SER A 142 -16.42 -13.87 4.40
N TYR A 143 -15.49 -13.10 3.87
CA TYR A 143 -15.39 -11.66 4.11
C TYR A 143 -14.99 -10.93 2.84
N GLU A 144 -15.80 -9.95 2.45
CA GLU A 144 -15.57 -9.08 1.31
C GLU A 144 -15.92 -7.64 1.71
N VAL A 145 -15.28 -6.68 1.05
CA VAL A 145 -15.51 -5.26 1.29
C VAL A 145 -15.39 -4.51 -0.04
N THR A 146 -16.17 -3.44 -0.18
CA THR A 146 -16.04 -2.49 -1.28
C THR A 146 -15.15 -1.35 -0.86
N ALA A 147 -14.23 -0.94 -1.73
CA ALA A 147 -13.34 0.20 -1.50
C ALA A 147 -13.19 1.05 -2.76
N ASP A 148 -13.12 2.36 -2.57
CA ASP A 148 -12.75 3.34 -3.59
C ASP A 148 -11.21 3.41 -3.65
N VAL A 149 -10.64 3.20 -4.83
CA VAL A 149 -9.20 3.10 -5.05
C VAL A 149 -8.77 3.90 -6.28
N GLY A 150 -7.47 4.21 -6.36
CA GLY A 150 -6.88 4.82 -7.55
C GLY A 150 -6.82 6.35 -7.49
N PHE A 151 -6.90 6.95 -6.30
CA PHE A 151 -6.73 8.39 -6.11
C PHE A 151 -5.36 8.85 -6.61
N ASN A 152 -5.34 9.86 -7.46
CA ASN A 152 -4.14 10.46 -8.05
C ASN A 152 -4.35 11.98 -8.25
N ALA A 153 -3.32 12.69 -8.68
CA ALA A 153 -3.39 14.14 -8.79
C ALA A 153 -4.42 14.58 -9.84
N GLU A 154 -4.52 13.82 -10.93
CA GLU A 154 -5.39 14.12 -12.07
C GLU A 154 -6.86 14.01 -11.68
N ASN A 155 -7.28 12.88 -11.09
CA ASN A 155 -8.68 12.67 -10.71
C ASN A 155 -9.11 13.50 -9.50
N ILE A 156 -8.20 13.77 -8.55
CA ILE A 156 -8.48 14.70 -7.45
C ILE A 156 -8.67 16.12 -8.01
N ALA A 157 -7.78 16.58 -8.90
CA ALA A 157 -7.92 17.90 -9.50
C ALA A 157 -9.20 17.99 -10.37
N GLU A 158 -9.59 16.93 -11.07
CA GLU A 158 -10.85 16.89 -11.81
C GLU A 158 -12.06 17.00 -10.88
N GLU A 159 -12.13 16.20 -9.82
CA GLU A 159 -13.24 16.18 -8.85
C GLU A 159 -13.42 17.54 -8.14
N PHE A 160 -12.32 18.22 -7.81
CA PHE A 160 -12.33 19.48 -7.07
C PHE A 160 -12.08 20.72 -7.94
N ASN A 161 -12.04 20.59 -9.27
CA ASN A 161 -11.72 21.69 -10.20
C ASN A 161 -10.41 22.42 -9.80
N GLY A 162 -9.35 21.64 -9.60
CA GLY A 162 -8.06 22.03 -9.07
C GLY A 162 -7.89 21.69 -7.59
N PHE A 163 -6.82 22.20 -6.97
CA PHE A 163 -6.52 21.95 -5.55
C PHE A 163 -7.01 23.05 -4.60
N GLY A 164 -7.62 24.11 -5.13
CA GLY A 164 -8.15 25.25 -4.36
C GLY A 164 -9.12 24.84 -3.26
N PRO A 165 -10.16 24.03 -3.55
CA PRO A 165 -11.10 23.61 -2.51
C PRO A 165 -10.47 22.80 -1.37
N LEU A 166 -9.42 22.02 -1.64
CA LEU A 166 -8.68 21.29 -0.61
C LEU A 166 -7.83 22.23 0.25
N ALA A 167 -7.19 23.23 -0.37
CA ALA A 167 -6.49 24.29 0.34
C ALA A 167 -7.43 25.10 1.25
N ASP A 168 -8.62 25.46 0.76
CA ASP A 168 -9.64 26.17 1.54
C ASP A 168 -10.19 25.32 2.69
N ALA A 169 -10.41 24.02 2.46
CA ALA A 169 -10.84 23.08 3.50
C ALA A 169 -9.79 22.91 4.60
N LEU A 170 -8.50 22.89 4.25
CA LEU A 170 -7.40 22.91 5.20
C LEU A 170 -7.36 24.22 5.99
N LYS A 171 -7.41 25.36 5.30
CA LYS A 171 -7.35 26.69 5.92
C LYS A 171 -8.50 26.94 6.88
N SER A 172 -9.72 26.57 6.50
CA SER A 172 -10.93 26.70 7.33
C SER A 172 -11.01 25.70 8.48
N GLY A 173 -10.17 24.66 8.48
CA GLY A 173 -10.19 23.61 9.50
C GLY A 173 -11.28 22.56 9.31
N GLN A 174 -11.96 22.54 8.16
CA GLN A 174 -12.82 21.40 7.79
C GLN A 174 -12.00 20.12 7.68
N ILE A 175 -10.80 20.21 7.09
CA ILE A 175 -9.74 19.22 7.17
C ILE A 175 -8.66 19.81 8.08
N LYS A 176 -8.29 19.12 9.17
CA LYS A 176 -7.27 19.64 10.11
C LYS A 176 -5.85 19.45 9.59
N GLY A 177 -5.59 18.35 8.89
CA GLY A 177 -4.32 18.07 8.23
C GLY A 177 -4.44 16.91 7.27
N ILE A 178 -3.34 16.57 6.59
CA ILE A 178 -3.26 15.40 5.71
C ILE A 178 -2.10 14.51 6.15
N VAL A 179 -2.36 13.22 6.36
CA VAL A 179 -1.31 12.25 6.71
C VAL A 179 -1.27 11.13 5.70
N ASN A 180 -0.08 10.87 5.16
CA ASN A 180 0.17 9.73 4.29
C ASN A 180 0.59 8.52 5.14
N ILE A 181 -0.32 7.57 5.34
CA ILE A 181 -0.08 6.32 6.09
C ILE A 181 0.34 5.21 5.14
N VAL A 182 1.60 4.78 5.26
CA VAL A 182 2.25 3.88 4.31
C VAL A 182 3.11 2.84 5.04
N GLY A 183 3.93 2.12 4.28
CA GLY A 183 4.90 1.18 4.82
C GLY A 183 4.47 -0.26 4.68
N CYS A 184 5.23 -1.11 5.37
CA CYS A 184 5.03 -2.56 5.40
C CYS A 184 4.39 -2.99 6.72
N ASN A 185 4.46 -4.28 7.03
CA ASN A 185 4.11 -4.83 8.31
C ASN A 185 5.35 -5.41 8.97
N ASN A 186 5.42 -5.34 10.30
CA ASN A 186 6.54 -5.80 11.08
C ASN A 186 6.07 -6.81 12.12
N PRO A 187 6.57 -8.06 12.13
CA PRO A 187 6.14 -9.08 13.09
C PRO A 187 6.55 -8.78 14.54
N ARG A 188 7.34 -7.73 14.80
CA ARG A 188 7.63 -7.23 16.16
C ARG A 188 6.44 -6.55 16.82
N VAL A 189 5.44 -6.14 16.04
CA VAL A 189 4.19 -5.56 16.53
C VAL A 189 3.01 -6.44 16.09
N VAL A 190 1.85 -6.26 16.73
CA VAL A 190 0.66 -7.01 16.37
C VAL A 190 0.27 -6.66 14.93
N TYR A 191 0.16 -7.69 14.10
CA TYR A 191 -0.09 -7.58 12.66
C TYR A 191 -1.21 -6.57 12.35
N GLU A 192 -0.84 -5.52 11.60
CA GLU A 192 -1.70 -4.42 11.11
C GLU A 192 -2.37 -3.54 12.16
N ARG A 193 -2.20 -3.83 13.44
CA ARG A 193 -2.93 -3.15 14.49
C ARG A 193 -2.48 -1.69 14.66
N ALA A 194 -1.18 -1.43 14.52
CA ALA A 194 -0.66 -0.08 14.72
C ALA A 194 -1.10 0.85 13.57
N VAL A 195 -1.15 0.33 12.33
CA VAL A 195 -1.70 1.08 11.19
C VAL A 195 -3.15 1.48 11.45
N VAL A 196 -3.98 0.54 11.91
CA VAL A 196 -5.41 0.77 12.16
C VAL A 196 -5.62 1.73 13.33
N ASP A 197 -4.94 1.52 14.45
CA ASP A 197 -5.07 2.37 15.64
C ASP A 197 -4.65 3.82 15.36
N VAL A 198 -3.58 4.01 14.56
CA VAL A 198 -3.18 5.36 14.12
C VAL A 198 -4.23 5.96 13.20
N ALA A 199 -4.67 5.24 12.16
CA ALA A 199 -5.66 5.77 11.22
C ALA A 199 -6.97 6.18 11.90
N ASP A 200 -7.49 5.34 12.78
CA ASP A 200 -8.74 5.59 13.51
C ASP A 200 -8.68 6.86 14.37
N GLU A 201 -7.58 7.07 15.09
CA GLU A 201 -7.38 8.27 15.92
C GLU A 201 -7.23 9.53 15.05
N LEU A 202 -6.48 9.47 13.95
CA LEU A 202 -6.31 10.64 13.06
C LEU A 202 -7.64 11.04 12.40
N LEU A 203 -8.42 10.07 11.93
CA LEU A 203 -9.73 10.34 11.32
C LEU A 203 -10.69 11.01 12.29
N LYS A 204 -10.77 10.54 13.54
CA LYS A 204 -11.57 11.16 14.61
C LYS A 204 -11.20 12.62 14.86
N ASN A 205 -9.94 12.98 14.62
CA ASN A 205 -9.42 14.34 14.73
C ASN A 205 -9.48 15.13 13.40
N ASN A 206 -10.34 14.72 12.46
CA ASN A 206 -10.60 15.40 11.18
C ASN A 206 -9.38 15.52 10.26
N ILE A 207 -8.43 14.58 10.35
CA ILE A 207 -7.26 14.52 9.47
C ILE A 207 -7.61 13.60 8.30
N LEU A 208 -7.48 14.10 7.06
CA LEU A 208 -7.66 13.30 5.86
C LEU A 208 -6.45 12.38 5.68
N LEU A 209 -6.69 11.12 5.32
CA LEU A 209 -5.59 10.15 5.16
C LEU A 209 -5.38 9.77 3.71
N PHE A 210 -4.12 9.70 3.32
CA PHE A 210 -3.69 9.00 2.12
C PHE A 210 -3.10 7.65 2.52
N THR A 211 -3.21 6.65 1.66
CA THR A 211 -2.55 5.37 1.91
C THR A 211 -2.08 4.70 0.62
N ASN A 212 -0.98 3.96 0.72
CA ASN A 212 -0.43 3.15 -0.36
C ASN A 212 0.42 2.00 0.22
N GLY A 213 0.79 1.06 -0.64
CA GLY A 213 1.62 -0.09 -0.24
C GLY A 213 0.94 -1.00 0.79
N CYS A 214 1.72 -1.74 1.55
CA CYS A 214 1.21 -2.79 2.44
C CYS A 214 0.33 -2.26 3.60
N ALA A 215 0.58 -1.04 4.08
CA ALA A 215 -0.27 -0.39 5.08
C ALA A 215 -1.70 -0.11 4.58
N SER A 216 -1.94 -0.10 3.27
CA SER A 216 -3.28 0.12 2.73
C SER A 216 -4.20 -1.08 2.93
N PHE A 217 -3.68 -2.31 2.97
CA PHE A 217 -4.48 -3.54 3.08
C PHE A 217 -5.39 -3.58 4.31
N PRO A 218 -4.92 -3.30 5.54
CA PRO A 218 -5.83 -3.24 6.68
C PRO A 218 -6.87 -2.13 6.58
N LEU A 219 -6.53 -1.00 5.96
CA LEU A 219 -7.46 0.12 5.77
C LEU A 219 -8.53 -0.22 4.73
N LEU A 220 -8.14 -0.87 3.63
CA LEU A 220 -9.06 -1.43 2.63
C LEU A 220 -10.00 -2.44 3.29
N LYS A 221 -9.45 -3.48 3.93
CA LYS A 221 -10.25 -4.59 4.47
C LYS A 221 -11.09 -4.26 5.70
N LEU A 222 -10.87 -3.13 6.36
CA LEU A 222 -11.70 -2.66 7.47
C LEU A 222 -12.63 -1.51 7.06
N GLY A 223 -12.77 -1.26 5.75
CA GLY A 223 -13.72 -0.31 5.18
C GLY A 223 -13.33 1.16 5.34
N PHE A 224 -12.09 1.48 5.69
CA PHE A 224 -11.62 2.87 5.78
C PHE A 224 -11.56 3.56 4.41
N CYS A 225 -11.32 2.79 3.35
CA CYS A 225 -11.32 3.27 1.97
C CYS A 225 -12.69 3.16 1.30
N SER A 226 -13.79 3.04 2.06
CA SER A 226 -15.16 3.03 1.54
C SER A 226 -15.88 4.33 1.89
N LYS A 227 -16.92 4.70 1.14
CA LYS A 227 -17.75 5.88 1.43
C LYS A 227 -18.45 5.76 2.79
N GLU A 228 -18.90 4.55 3.13
CA GLU A 228 -19.47 4.22 4.44
C GLU A 228 -18.44 4.41 5.57
N GLY A 229 -17.15 4.23 5.23
CA GLY A 229 -16.02 4.51 6.12
C GLY A 229 -15.99 5.94 6.63
N ALA A 230 -16.63 6.90 5.94
CA ALA A 230 -16.68 8.31 6.36
C ALA A 230 -17.20 8.47 7.79
N ALA A 231 -18.10 7.59 8.26
CA ALA A 231 -18.61 7.60 9.64
C ALA A 231 -17.53 7.42 10.73
N LYS A 232 -16.31 7.00 10.36
CA LYS A 232 -15.14 6.92 11.25
C LYS A 232 -14.44 8.26 11.47
N ALA A 233 -14.66 9.22 10.59
CA ALA A 233 -14.05 10.54 10.67
C ALA A 233 -14.77 11.43 11.69
N GLY A 234 -14.12 12.50 12.14
CA GLY A 234 -14.79 13.55 12.89
C GLY A 234 -15.79 14.35 12.03
N ASP A 235 -16.64 15.13 12.68
CA ASP A 235 -17.77 15.81 12.05
C ASP A 235 -17.40 16.74 10.88
N SER A 236 -16.25 17.43 10.95
CA SER A 236 -15.89 18.40 9.92
C SER A 236 -15.36 17.70 8.67
N LEU A 237 -14.57 16.64 8.84
CA LEU A 237 -14.10 15.83 7.73
C LEU A 237 -15.27 15.05 7.10
N GLN A 238 -16.19 14.51 7.90
CA GLN A 238 -17.43 13.89 7.38
C GLN A 238 -18.23 14.83 6.47
N LYS A 239 -18.42 16.08 6.91
CA LYS A 239 -19.11 17.11 6.12
C LYS A 239 -18.39 17.40 4.81
N PHE A 240 -17.06 17.51 4.83
CA PHE A 240 -16.25 17.71 3.63
C PHE A 240 -16.41 16.56 2.63
N LEU A 241 -16.36 15.31 3.11
CA LEU A 241 -16.50 14.11 2.27
C LEU A 241 -17.89 13.97 1.65
N GLY A 242 -18.92 14.54 2.31
CA GLY A 242 -20.28 14.64 1.78
C GLY A 242 -20.95 13.30 1.45
N GLY A 243 -20.46 12.20 2.02
CA GLY A 243 -20.89 10.82 1.69
C GLY A 243 -20.51 10.36 0.28
N LYS A 244 -19.69 11.12 -0.45
CA LYS A 244 -19.28 10.82 -1.83
C LYS A 244 -17.88 10.22 -1.90
N LEU A 245 -17.04 10.54 -0.92
CA LEU A 245 -15.63 10.15 -0.87
C LEU A 245 -15.33 9.38 0.41
N PRO A 246 -14.41 8.40 0.38
CA PRO A 246 -13.91 7.74 1.58
C PRO A 246 -13.02 8.69 2.40
N PRO A 247 -12.87 8.48 3.72
CA PRO A 247 -11.98 9.25 4.57
C PRO A 247 -10.50 8.88 4.40
N VAL A 248 -10.21 7.75 3.74
CA VAL A 248 -8.86 7.30 3.40
C VAL A 248 -8.77 7.12 1.89
N TRP A 249 -7.84 7.83 1.25
CA TRP A 249 -7.66 7.82 -0.21
C TRP A 249 -6.53 6.88 -0.58
N HIS A 250 -6.89 5.75 -1.20
CA HIS A 250 -5.93 4.76 -1.66
C HIS A 250 -5.24 5.21 -2.96
N MET A 251 -3.95 5.51 -2.86
CA MET A 251 -3.15 6.09 -3.94
C MET A 251 -2.36 5.07 -4.76
N GLY A 252 -2.26 3.82 -4.32
CA GLY A 252 -1.64 2.75 -5.09
C GLY A 252 -0.56 1.97 -4.35
N GLU A 253 0.51 1.65 -5.07
CA GLU A 253 1.62 0.84 -4.59
C GLU A 253 2.70 1.69 -3.88
N CYS A 254 3.75 1.02 -3.40
CA CYS A 254 4.84 1.61 -2.63
C CYS A 254 5.48 2.84 -3.35
N VAL A 255 5.66 2.77 -4.66
CA VAL A 255 6.25 3.86 -5.47
C VAL A 255 5.28 5.02 -5.71
N ASP A 256 3.98 4.80 -5.51
CA ASP A 256 2.95 5.83 -5.63
C ASP A 256 2.92 6.78 -4.42
N ASN A 257 3.86 6.65 -3.48
CA ASN A 257 4.25 7.74 -2.58
C ASN A 257 4.58 9.04 -3.34
N THR A 258 5.06 8.90 -4.58
CA THR A 258 5.23 10.04 -5.50
C THR A 258 3.90 10.73 -5.82
N ARG A 259 2.79 10.00 -6.02
CA ARG A 259 1.46 10.59 -6.23
C ARG A 259 1.00 11.39 -5.03
N ALA A 260 1.20 10.85 -3.82
CA ALA A 260 0.91 11.58 -2.59
C ALA A 260 1.69 12.91 -2.54
N SER A 261 2.99 12.89 -2.85
CA SER A 261 3.78 14.12 -2.88
C SER A 261 3.31 15.14 -3.94
N VAL A 262 2.83 14.70 -5.10
CA VAL A 262 2.28 15.59 -6.13
C VAL A 262 0.99 16.27 -5.64
N VAL A 263 0.08 15.51 -5.03
CA VAL A 263 -1.16 16.07 -4.45
C VAL A 263 -0.85 17.06 -3.33
N LEU A 264 0.06 16.70 -2.40
CA LEU A 264 0.48 17.59 -1.31
C LEU A 264 1.11 18.89 -1.82
N GLY A 265 1.94 18.80 -2.87
CA GLY A 265 2.54 19.95 -3.54
C GLY A 265 1.51 20.84 -4.23
N GLY A 266 0.55 20.25 -4.95
CA GLY A 266 -0.53 20.99 -5.61
C GLY A 266 -1.42 21.75 -4.61
N ILE A 267 -1.74 21.12 -3.47
CA ILE A 267 -2.49 21.77 -2.38
C ILE A 267 -1.67 22.88 -1.72
N ALA A 268 -0.38 22.65 -1.46
CA ALA A 268 0.51 23.66 -0.86
C ALA A 268 0.63 24.90 -1.77
N GLN A 269 0.80 24.67 -3.07
CA GLN A 269 0.83 25.74 -4.08
C GLN A 269 -0.49 26.52 -4.11
N ALA A 270 -1.63 25.84 -4.11
CA ALA A 270 -2.94 26.48 -4.08
C ALA A 270 -3.18 27.28 -2.79
N ALA A 271 -2.62 26.82 -1.66
CA ALA A 271 -2.66 27.53 -0.38
C ALA A 271 -1.66 28.70 -0.29
N GLY A 272 -0.71 28.80 -1.22
CA GLY A 272 0.34 29.83 -1.22
C GLY A 272 1.44 29.62 -0.16
N HIS A 273 1.70 28.37 0.23
CA HIS A 273 2.69 28.01 1.25
C HIS A 273 3.65 26.92 0.75
N ASP A 274 4.84 26.85 1.35
CA ASP A 274 5.78 25.75 1.10
C ASP A 274 5.27 24.44 1.74
N ILE A 275 5.60 23.30 1.15
CA ILE A 275 5.20 21.97 1.64
C ILE A 275 5.58 21.76 3.12
N LYS A 276 6.78 22.22 3.53
CA LYS A 276 7.30 22.10 4.90
C LYS A 276 6.43 22.81 5.95
N ASP A 277 5.72 23.85 5.55
CA ASP A 277 4.90 24.68 6.45
C ASP A 277 3.47 24.15 6.57
N MET A 278 3.02 23.37 5.59
CA MET A 278 1.68 22.80 5.55
C MET A 278 1.45 21.75 6.65
N PRO A 279 0.21 21.58 7.17
CA PRO A 279 -0.15 20.62 8.21
C PRO A 279 -0.19 19.17 7.69
N TYR A 280 0.97 18.70 7.24
CA TYR A 280 1.19 17.38 6.67
C TYR A 280 2.02 16.48 7.59
N GLY A 281 1.79 15.17 7.49
CA GLY A 281 2.57 14.14 8.15
C GLY A 281 2.79 12.90 7.28
N PHE A 282 3.86 12.16 7.57
CA PHE A 282 4.13 10.84 6.99
C PHE A 282 4.12 9.80 8.10
N ALA A 283 3.29 8.77 8.02
CA ALA A 283 3.27 7.72 9.02
C ALA A 283 3.60 6.37 8.38
N SER A 284 4.54 5.64 8.97
CA SER A 284 4.84 4.25 8.62
C SER A 284 4.94 3.42 9.89
N PRO A 285 3.79 3.15 10.56
CA PRO A 285 3.76 2.59 11.90
C PRO A 285 4.45 1.23 12.01
N GLU A 286 4.32 0.39 10.99
CA GLU A 286 4.78 -1.00 10.98
C GLU A 286 5.88 -1.27 9.94
N TRP A 287 6.68 -0.26 9.61
CA TRP A 287 7.76 -0.43 8.64
C TRP A 287 8.70 -1.60 8.98
N SER A 288 9.23 -2.27 7.96
CA SER A 288 10.04 -3.48 8.14
C SER A 288 11.17 -3.66 7.11
N ASN A 289 11.24 -2.80 6.09
CA ASN A 289 12.24 -2.88 5.03
C ASN A 289 12.89 -1.51 4.76
N GLU A 290 14.02 -1.55 4.06
CA GLU A 290 14.84 -0.38 3.71
C GLU A 290 14.05 0.62 2.85
N LYS A 291 13.17 0.12 1.96
CA LYS A 291 12.25 0.97 1.16
C LYS A 291 11.39 1.89 2.04
N GLY A 292 10.91 1.39 3.19
CA GLY A 292 10.13 2.18 4.13
C GLY A 292 10.96 3.29 4.80
N LEU A 293 12.25 3.04 5.06
CA LEU A 293 13.18 4.03 5.58
C LEU A 293 13.46 5.12 4.54
N ASP A 294 13.71 4.73 3.28
CA ASP A 294 13.97 5.67 2.18
C ASP A 294 12.75 6.55 1.90
N ALA A 295 11.55 5.98 1.89
CA ALA A 295 10.31 6.75 1.74
C ALA A 295 10.12 7.76 2.88
N SER A 296 10.39 7.36 4.13
CA SER A 296 10.37 8.27 5.29
C SER A 296 11.36 9.42 5.11
N LEU A 297 12.60 9.12 4.71
CA LEU A 297 13.62 10.14 4.48
C LEU A 297 13.22 11.09 3.33
N ALA A 298 12.66 10.57 2.24
CA ALA A 298 12.22 11.39 1.11
C ALA A 298 11.15 12.42 1.53
N PHE A 299 10.17 12.03 2.36
CA PHE A 299 9.19 12.97 2.89
C PHE A 299 9.80 13.97 3.88
N ARG A 300 10.76 13.52 4.69
CA ARG A 300 11.52 14.42 5.57
C ARG A 300 12.32 15.47 4.83
N LEU A 301 12.87 15.14 3.65
CA LEU A 301 13.52 16.12 2.78
C LEU A 301 12.55 17.20 2.27
N PHE A 302 11.23 16.94 2.24
CA PHE A 302 10.20 17.96 2.01
C PHE A 302 9.80 18.75 3.26
N GLY A 303 10.46 18.51 4.40
CA GLY A 303 10.10 19.11 5.69
C GLY A 303 8.88 18.48 6.37
N ILE A 304 8.48 17.28 5.95
CA ILE A 304 7.36 16.55 6.55
C ILE A 304 7.91 15.60 7.62
N ASP A 305 7.46 15.75 8.86
CA ASP A 305 7.81 14.84 9.96
C ASP A 305 7.32 13.41 9.66
N SER A 306 8.12 12.42 10.08
CA SER A 306 7.83 10.99 9.88
C SER A 306 7.56 10.28 11.21
N TYR A 307 6.59 9.38 11.24
CA TYR A 307 6.06 8.78 12.46
C TYR A 307 6.02 7.25 12.39
N HIS A 308 6.56 6.57 13.41
CA HIS A 308 6.78 5.12 13.40
C HIS A 308 6.49 4.47 14.76
N CYS A 309 6.02 3.22 14.76
CA CYS A 309 5.89 2.39 15.97
C CYS A 309 7.00 1.34 16.11
N VAL A 310 7.96 1.33 15.18
CA VAL A 310 9.11 0.43 15.20
C VAL A 310 10.38 1.26 15.15
N GLU A 311 11.30 0.92 16.03
CA GLU A 311 12.62 1.54 16.12
C GLU A 311 13.54 1.14 14.94
N PRO A 312 14.26 2.09 14.31
CA PRO A 312 15.35 1.76 13.40
C PRO A 312 16.55 1.21 14.18
N PRO A 313 17.37 0.32 13.60
CA PRO A 313 18.48 -0.32 14.31
C PRO A 313 19.71 0.60 14.43
N VAL A 314 19.57 1.73 15.13
CA VAL A 314 20.59 2.79 15.24
C VAL A 314 21.06 3.07 16.67
N GLN A 315 20.49 2.39 17.65
CA GLN A 315 20.75 2.62 19.09
C GLN A 315 22.20 2.29 19.49
N GLY A 316 22.99 1.66 18.60
CA GLY A 316 24.43 1.46 18.80
C GLY A 316 25.26 2.74 18.71
N SER A 317 24.69 3.85 18.23
CA SER A 317 25.37 5.15 18.15
C SER A 317 24.41 6.29 18.47
N THR A 318 24.64 6.97 19.60
CA THR A 318 23.89 8.16 20.02
C THR A 318 23.91 9.24 18.93
N ASN A 319 25.02 9.41 18.22
CA ASN A 319 25.12 10.40 17.15
C ASN A 319 24.20 10.06 15.97
N VAL A 320 24.09 8.77 15.59
CA VAL A 320 23.20 8.35 14.49
C VAL A 320 21.74 8.42 14.90
N GLU A 321 21.44 8.03 16.15
CA GLU A 321 20.08 8.14 16.69
C GLU A 321 19.63 9.60 16.77
N ASN A 322 20.46 10.50 17.32
CA ASN A 322 20.15 11.93 17.39
C ASN A 322 20.01 12.55 16.00
N PHE A 323 20.90 12.18 15.06
CA PHE A 323 20.79 12.63 13.68
C PHE A 323 19.41 12.33 13.10
N LEU A 324 18.91 11.10 13.27
CA LEU A 324 17.61 10.72 12.73
C LEU A 324 16.43 11.31 13.50
N LYS A 325 16.48 11.38 14.83
CA LYS A 325 15.32 11.72 15.67
C LYS A 325 15.22 13.20 16.05
N HIS A 326 16.33 13.95 15.98
CA HIS A 326 16.41 15.31 16.54
C HIS A 326 17.13 16.30 15.62
N ASP A 327 18.38 16.01 15.24
CA ASP A 327 19.29 17.03 14.69
C ASP A 327 18.90 17.49 13.28
N THR A 328 18.16 16.68 12.53
CA THR A 328 17.63 17.08 11.21
C THR A 328 16.56 18.15 11.29
N LYS A 329 16.05 18.50 12.46
CA LYS A 329 15.05 19.58 12.58
C LYS A 329 15.60 20.90 12.06
N GLU A 330 16.86 21.20 12.32
CA GLU A 330 17.52 22.43 11.88
C GLU A 330 17.74 22.45 10.36
N THR A 331 18.17 21.33 9.79
CA THR A 331 18.56 21.25 8.37
C THR A 331 17.39 20.97 7.44
N LEU A 332 16.46 20.10 7.84
CA LEU A 332 15.34 19.65 7.01
C LEU A 332 13.99 20.26 7.43
N GLY A 333 13.90 20.86 8.62
CA GLY A 333 12.63 21.26 9.20
C GLY A 333 11.80 20.07 9.74
N SER A 334 12.33 18.85 9.65
CA SER A 334 11.63 17.61 9.98
C SER A 334 12.48 16.61 10.77
N VAL A 335 11.82 15.68 11.46
CA VAL A 335 12.43 14.61 12.26
C VAL A 335 11.74 13.25 12.05
N MET A 336 12.40 12.18 12.51
CA MET A 336 11.77 10.88 12.73
C MET A 336 11.31 10.75 14.17
N THR A 337 10.00 10.63 14.35
CA THR A 337 9.37 10.34 15.62
C THR A 337 9.10 8.85 15.71
N VAL A 338 9.59 8.22 16.78
CA VAL A 338 9.29 6.82 17.08
C VAL A 338 8.56 6.73 18.41
N ASN A 339 7.38 6.12 18.41
CA ASN A 339 6.64 5.79 19.62
C ASN A 339 5.93 4.45 19.42
N VAL A 340 6.33 3.47 20.23
CA VAL A 340 5.86 2.08 20.13
C VAL A 340 4.40 1.90 20.55
N ASP A 341 3.80 2.88 21.23
CA ASP A 341 2.35 2.94 21.46
C ASP A 341 1.68 3.69 20.29
N PRO A 342 0.90 2.99 19.43
CA PRO A 342 0.27 3.63 18.27
C PRO A 342 -0.73 4.72 18.64
N LYS A 343 -1.39 4.63 19.80
CA LYS A 343 -2.33 5.68 20.25
C LYS A 343 -1.58 6.92 20.71
N ALA A 344 -0.47 6.73 21.41
CA ALA A 344 0.38 7.84 21.82
C ALA A 344 1.04 8.50 20.60
N LEU A 345 1.51 7.70 19.62
CA LEU A 345 2.02 8.21 18.34
C LEU A 345 0.96 9.04 17.61
N ALA A 346 -0.28 8.53 17.51
CA ALA A 346 -1.35 9.25 16.83
C ALA A 346 -1.70 10.59 17.50
N LYS A 347 -1.75 10.63 18.83
CA LYS A 347 -1.94 11.90 19.57
C LYS A 347 -0.81 12.89 19.31
N GLN A 348 0.43 12.40 19.20
CA GLN A 348 1.57 13.24 18.85
C GLN A 348 1.44 13.80 17.42
N ILE A 349 1.02 12.97 16.45
CA ILE A 349 0.75 13.42 15.07
C ILE A 349 -0.31 14.53 15.05
N VAL A 350 -1.42 14.37 15.81
CA VAL A 350 -2.47 15.38 15.92
C VAL A 350 -1.90 16.70 16.47
N ALA A 351 -1.15 16.63 17.57
CA ALA A 351 -0.54 17.81 18.19
C ALA A 351 0.44 18.53 17.26
N ASP A 352 1.27 17.78 16.53
CA ASP A 352 2.22 18.34 15.56
C ASP A 352 1.50 19.00 14.37
N ILE A 353 0.38 18.42 13.91
CA ILE A 353 -0.47 19.02 12.89
C ILE A 353 -1.09 20.33 13.38
N GLU A 354 -1.64 20.36 14.60
CA GLU A 354 -2.19 21.56 15.21
C GLU A 354 -1.13 22.66 15.38
N GLU A 355 0.10 22.30 15.75
CA GLU A 355 1.22 23.21 15.83
C GLU A 355 1.52 23.87 14.47
N LYS A 356 1.53 23.07 13.39
CA LYS A 356 1.73 23.59 12.03
C LYS A 356 0.61 24.53 11.61
N ARG A 357 -0.65 24.20 11.91
CA ARG A 357 -1.80 25.10 11.68
C ARG A 357 -1.62 26.43 12.41
N ARG A 358 -1.24 26.40 13.69
CA ARG A 358 -1.03 27.61 14.50
C ARG A 358 0.06 28.51 13.91
N LYS A 359 1.15 27.94 13.40
CA LYS A 359 2.22 28.69 12.73
C LYS A 359 1.77 29.35 11.42
N LEU A 360 0.79 28.78 10.74
CA LEU A 360 0.14 29.37 9.56
C LEU A 360 -0.95 30.40 9.91
N GLY A 361 -1.29 30.55 11.20
CA GLY A 361 -2.42 31.37 11.64
C GLY A 361 -3.78 30.76 11.29
N TRP A 362 -3.87 29.43 11.20
CA TRP A 362 -5.10 28.69 10.93
C TRP A 362 -5.65 28.09 12.24
N ASP A 363 -6.96 28.18 12.45
CA ASP A 363 -7.66 27.72 13.66
C ASP A 363 -7.93 26.20 13.70
#